data_AF-A0A5U0ZRE5-F1
#
_entry.id   AF-A0A5U0ZRE5-F1
#
_cell.length_a   1.000
_cell.length_b   1.000
_cell.length_c   1.000
_cell.angle_alpha   90.00
_cell.angle_beta   90.00
_cell.angle_gamma   90.00
#
_symmetry.space_group_name_H-M   'P 1'
#
loop_
_entity.id
_entity.type
_entity.pdbx_description
1 polymer ?
#
loop_
_entity_poly.entity_id
_entity_poly.type
_entity_poly.pdbx_seq_one_letter_code
_entity_poly.pdbx_strand_id
1 'polypeptide(L)'
;INAKICNNVYIKSLWIYKQQMGIKTFVIFEFNKNPADSLDENTAMFISFKTKDGKIINADVDKKTFQIDGRWLSGRAINGIDSNELESITSGTWDVRTGARTNENIKEIIK
;
A
#
# COMPACT_ATOMS: atom_id res chain seq x y z
N ILE A 1 4.73 -10.13 1.51
CA ILE A 1 5.50 -8.87 1.69
C ILE A 1 5.57 -8.42 3.14
N ASN A 2 4.50 -8.55 3.94
CA ASN A 2 4.48 -8.19 5.37
C ASN A 2 4.93 -6.74 5.62
N ALA A 3 4.40 -5.79 4.84
CA ALA A 3 4.66 -4.36 5.03
C ALA A 3 3.68 -3.80 6.08
N LYS A 4 4.20 -3.24 7.17
CA LYS A 4 3.40 -2.75 8.29
C LYS A 4 2.76 -1.40 7.96
N ILE A 5 1.47 -1.24 8.29
CA ILE A 5 0.77 0.06 8.22
C ILE A 5 0.79 0.72 9.60
N CYS A 6 0.06 0.16 10.55
CA CYS A 6 -0.05 0.62 11.93
C CYS A 6 -0.48 -0.54 12.82
N ASN A 7 -0.21 -0.47 14.13
CA ASN A 7 -0.63 -1.49 15.10
C ASN A 7 -0.32 -2.92 14.59
N ASN A 8 -1.35 -3.77 14.48
CA ASN A 8 -1.28 -5.13 13.92
C ASN A 8 -1.89 -5.21 12.50
N VAL A 9 -2.01 -4.09 11.78
CA VAL A 9 -2.44 -4.05 10.37
C VAL A 9 -1.21 -4.07 9.47
N TYR A 10 -1.17 -5.01 8.52
CA TYR A 10 -0.10 -5.12 7.55
C TYR A 10 -0.60 -5.66 6.21
N ILE A 11 0.14 -5.31 5.16
CA ILE A 11 -0.05 -5.82 3.80
C ILE A 11 0.59 -7.19 3.71
N LYS A 12 -0.20 -8.24 3.48
CA LYS A 12 0.25 -9.63 3.31
C LYS A 12 0.88 -9.84 1.95
N SER A 13 0.19 -9.41 0.92
CA SER A 13 0.47 -9.65 -0.49
C SER A 13 -0.02 -8.47 -1.32
N LEU A 14 0.53 -8.34 -2.52
CA LEU A 14 0.05 -7.41 -3.52
C LEU A 14 0.13 -8.06 -4.90
N TRP A 15 -0.70 -7.57 -5.82
CA TRP A 15 -0.68 -7.95 -7.22
C TRP A 15 -0.71 -6.70 -8.07
N ILE A 16 0.21 -6.60 -9.03
CA ILE A 16 0.26 -5.51 -10.00
C ILE A 16 -0.22 -6.12 -11.32
N TYR A 17 -1.42 -5.73 -11.74
CA TYR A 17 -1.99 -6.17 -13.01
C TYR A 17 -1.10 -5.69 -14.17
N LYS A 18 -1.02 -6.45 -15.28
CA LYS A 18 -0.27 -6.13 -16.51
C LYS A 18 0.92 -5.18 -16.28
N GLN A 19 2.04 -5.72 -15.79
CA GLN A 19 3.27 -4.97 -15.55
C GLN A 19 3.71 -4.28 -16.85
N GLN A 20 3.51 -2.97 -16.95
CA GLN A 20 3.74 -2.18 -18.17
C GLN A 20 4.26 -0.81 -17.78
N MET A 21 5.43 -0.42 -18.29
CA MET A 21 5.97 0.92 -18.05
C MET A 21 5.26 1.97 -18.91
N GLY A 22 5.02 3.16 -18.33
CA GLY A 22 4.50 4.32 -19.06
C GLY A 22 2.97 4.36 -19.24
N ILE A 23 2.24 3.33 -18.82
CA ILE A 23 0.77 3.28 -18.86
C ILE A 23 0.23 3.11 -17.43
N LYS A 24 -0.96 3.64 -17.14
CA LYS A 24 -1.62 3.36 -15.86
C LYS A 24 -1.92 1.87 -15.73
N THR A 25 -1.63 1.30 -14.56
CA THR A 25 -2.01 -0.08 -14.20
C THR A 25 -2.76 -0.11 -12.88
N PHE A 26 -3.22 -1.29 -12.44
CA PHE A 26 -3.89 -1.50 -11.17
C PHE A 26 -3.03 -2.32 -10.22
N VAL A 27 -2.96 -1.88 -8.96
CA VAL A 27 -2.44 -2.68 -7.85
C VAL A 27 -3.57 -3.07 -6.92
N ILE A 28 -3.56 -4.31 -6.46
CA ILE A 28 -4.45 -4.85 -5.44
C ILE A 28 -3.59 -5.24 -4.24
N PHE A 29 -4.02 -4.83 -3.05
CA PHE A 29 -3.42 -5.16 -1.77
C PHE A 29 -4.31 -6.12 -1.00
N GLU A 30 -3.70 -7.14 -0.39
CA GLU A 30 -4.33 -7.95 0.64
C GLU A 30 -3.83 -7.52 2.01
N PHE A 31 -4.76 -7.21 2.91
CA PHE A 31 -4.49 -6.90 4.31
C PHE A 31 -4.80 -8.11 5.18
N ASN A 32 -4.12 -8.20 6.32
CA ASN A 32 -4.37 -9.26 7.29
C ASN A 32 -5.73 -9.15 8.01
N LYS A 33 -6.27 -7.93 8.09
CA LYS A 33 -7.58 -7.60 8.65
C LYS A 33 -8.07 -6.30 8.02
N ASN A 34 -9.34 -5.95 8.19
CA ASN A 34 -9.89 -4.69 7.71
C ASN A 34 -9.20 -3.50 8.41
N PRO A 35 -8.49 -2.61 7.69
CA PRO A 35 -7.82 -1.46 8.30
C PRO A 35 -8.78 -0.49 8.98
N ALA A 36 -10.01 -0.34 8.46
CA ALA A 36 -11.03 0.54 9.03
C ALA A 36 -11.39 0.18 10.49
N ASP A 37 -11.18 -1.06 10.93
CA ASP A 37 -11.45 -1.50 12.31
C ASP A 37 -10.37 -1.01 13.30
N SER A 38 -9.24 -0.50 12.79
CA SER A 38 -8.10 -0.05 13.59
C SER A 38 -7.76 1.43 13.40
N LEU A 39 -8.49 2.14 12.53
CA LEU A 39 -8.20 3.51 12.12
C LEU A 39 -9.44 4.39 12.28
N ASP A 40 -9.30 5.45 13.08
CA ASP A 40 -10.35 6.46 13.23
C ASP A 40 -10.61 7.26 11.95
N GLU A 41 -11.70 8.03 11.94
CA GLU A 41 -12.13 8.85 10.81
C GLU A 41 -11.10 9.89 10.35
N ASN A 42 -10.23 10.35 11.25
CA ASN A 42 -9.22 11.36 10.97
C ASN A 42 -7.86 10.75 10.60
N THR A 43 -7.80 9.42 10.46
CA THR A 43 -6.58 8.72 10.08
C THR A 43 -6.72 8.10 8.69
N ALA A 44 -5.83 8.49 7.79
CA ALA A 44 -5.71 7.91 6.46
C ALA A 44 -4.46 7.03 6.37
N MET A 45 -4.48 6.06 5.45
CA MET A 45 -3.31 5.26 5.13
C MET A 45 -2.55 5.88 3.97
N PHE A 46 -1.25 5.67 3.94
CA PHE A 46 -0.45 5.92 2.74
C PHE A 46 0.38 4.68 2.41
N ILE A 47 0.60 4.47 1.11
CA ILE A 47 1.41 3.39 0.57
C ILE A 47 2.14 3.96 -0.64
N SER A 48 3.47 3.87 -0.65
CA SER A 48 4.28 4.22 -1.79
C SER A 48 5.27 3.12 -2.14
N PHE A 49 5.59 3.04 -3.42
CA PHE A 49 6.56 2.12 -3.98
C PHE A 49 7.80 2.92 -4.37
N LYS A 50 8.96 2.49 -3.88
CA LYS A 50 10.25 2.98 -4.35
C LYS A 50 10.82 1.98 -5.32
N THR A 51 11.17 2.43 -6.53
CA THR A 51 11.88 1.62 -7.50
C THR A 51 13.40 1.75 -7.34
N LYS A 52 14.15 0.78 -7.86
CA LYS A 52 15.62 0.74 -7.80
C LYS A 52 16.31 1.96 -8.41
N ASP A 53 15.68 2.61 -9.38
CA ASP A 53 16.13 3.88 -9.98
C ASP A 53 15.81 5.12 -9.12
N GLY A 54 15.21 4.93 -7.95
CA GLY A 54 14.85 5.97 -6.99
C GLY A 54 13.49 6.62 -7.22
N LYS A 55 12.73 6.24 -8.26
CA LYS A 55 11.39 6.79 -8.50
C LYS A 55 10.41 6.34 -7.41
N ILE A 56 9.54 7.26 -7.00
CA ILE A 56 8.48 7.01 -6.01
C ILE A 56 7.13 7.02 -6.71
N ILE A 57 6.31 5.99 -6.46
CA ILE A 57 4.95 5.87 -6.99
C ILE A 57 3.98 5.77 -5.82
N ASN A 58 3.06 6.73 -5.72
CA ASN A 58 2.01 6.70 -4.71
C ASN A 58 0.93 5.68 -5.10
N ALA A 59 0.56 4.85 -4.15
CA ALA A 59 -0.34 3.72 -4.30
C ALA A 59 -1.36 3.64 -3.14
N ASP A 60 -1.67 4.78 -2.50
CA ASP A 60 -2.56 4.81 -1.35
C ASP A 60 -3.95 4.25 -1.69
N VAL A 61 -4.56 3.57 -0.74
CA VAL A 61 -5.91 3.05 -0.85
C VAL A 61 -6.76 3.50 0.32
N ASP A 62 -8.08 3.44 0.14
CA ASP A 62 -9.01 3.64 1.25
C ASP A 62 -8.77 2.59 2.36
N LYS A 63 -8.97 2.99 3.61
CA LYS A 63 -8.97 2.10 4.78
C LYS A 63 -10.12 1.10 4.73
N LYS A 64 -11.21 1.41 4.04
CA LYS A 64 -12.30 0.47 3.81
C LYS A 64 -11.87 -0.57 2.79
N THR A 65 -11.79 -1.81 3.24
CA THR A 65 -11.49 -2.97 2.40
C THR A 65 -12.74 -3.80 2.15
N PHE A 66 -12.71 -4.60 1.09
CA PHE A 66 -13.76 -5.57 0.76
C PHE A 66 -13.33 -6.96 1.20
N GLN A 67 -14.23 -7.69 1.85
CA GLN A 67 -14.00 -9.09 2.16
C GLN A 67 -14.39 -9.96 0.96
N ILE A 68 -13.45 -10.70 0.41
CA ILE A 68 -13.66 -11.63 -0.71
C ILE A 68 -12.96 -12.94 -0.35
N ASP A 69 -13.71 -14.05 -0.27
CA ASP A 69 -13.18 -15.38 0.08
C ASP A 69 -12.27 -15.37 1.34
N GLY A 70 -12.69 -14.63 2.36
CA GLY A 70 -11.95 -14.50 3.62
C GLY A 70 -10.72 -13.58 3.57
N ARG A 71 -10.49 -12.87 2.45
CA ARG A 71 -9.37 -11.94 2.27
C ARG A 71 -9.87 -10.50 2.29
N TRP A 72 -9.09 -9.59 2.90
CA TRP A 72 -9.39 -8.16 2.95
C TRP A 72 -8.63 -7.43 1.85
N LEU A 73 -9.36 -6.98 0.83
CA LEU A 73 -8.78 -6.45 -0.40
C LEU A 73 -9.12 -4.97 -0.62
N SER A 74 -8.16 -4.22 -1.13
CA SER A 74 -8.38 -2.89 -1.70
C SER A 74 -7.37 -2.63 -2.82
N GLY A 75 -7.64 -1.70 -3.73
CA GLY A 75 -6.78 -1.47 -4.88
C GLY A 75 -6.83 -0.05 -5.42
N ARG A 76 -5.81 0.31 -6.20
CA ARG A 76 -5.68 1.63 -6.82
C ARG A 76 -5.14 1.50 -8.24
N ALA A 77 -5.57 2.42 -9.11
CA ALA A 77 -4.82 2.70 -10.32
C ALA A 77 -3.54 3.47 -9.97
N ILE A 78 -2.41 3.03 -10.50
CA ILE A 78 -1.08 3.61 -10.31
C ILE A 78 -0.41 3.85 -11.66
N ASN A 79 0.65 4.66 -11.66
CA ASN A 79 1.56 4.68 -12.80
C ASN A 79 2.24 3.31 -12.90
N GLY A 80 2.30 2.79 -14.12
CA GLY A 80 2.87 1.49 -14.44
C GLY A 80 4.28 1.30 -13.89
N ILE A 81 4.50 0.10 -13.36
CA ILE A 81 5.74 -0.32 -12.71
C ILE A 81 5.98 -1.79 -13.05
N ASP A 82 7.24 -2.13 -13.34
CA ASP A 82 7.70 -3.52 -13.33
C ASP A 82 7.96 -3.94 -11.88
N SER A 83 7.35 -5.04 -11.44
CA SER A 83 7.54 -5.52 -10.08
C SER A 83 9.00 -5.84 -9.75
N ASN A 84 9.83 -6.18 -10.75
CA ASN A 84 11.26 -6.44 -10.61
C ASN A 84 12.08 -5.20 -10.30
N GLU A 85 11.53 -4.03 -10.61
CA GLU A 85 12.11 -2.74 -10.28
C GLU A 85 11.71 -2.26 -8.88
N LEU A 86 10.75 -2.91 -8.22
CA LEU A 86 10.35 -2.55 -6.86
C LEU A 86 11.47 -2.88 -5.86
N GLU A 87 12.00 -1.85 -5.22
CA GLU A 87 13.05 -1.92 -4.19
C GLU A 87 12.41 -2.03 -2.81
N SER A 88 11.50 -1.11 -2.48
CA SER A 88 10.85 -1.08 -1.17
C SER A 88 9.43 -0.53 -1.22
N ILE A 89 8.67 -0.83 -0.18
CA ILE A 89 7.35 -0.27 0.07
C ILE A 89 7.44 0.57 1.33
N THR A 90 7.12 1.86 1.21
CA THR A 90 6.93 2.72 2.38
C THR A 90 5.45 2.80 2.67
N SER A 91 5.06 2.55 3.91
CA SER A 91 3.66 2.57 4.30
C SER A 91 3.47 3.04 5.73
N GLY A 92 2.29 3.59 6.01
CA GLY A 92 1.98 4.12 7.33
C GLY A 92 0.63 4.81 7.36
N THR A 93 0.47 5.69 8.33
CA THR A 93 -0.74 6.48 8.52
C THR A 93 -0.42 7.97 8.49
N TRP A 94 -1.42 8.80 8.28
CA TRP A 94 -1.30 10.24 8.49
C TRP A 94 -2.61 10.81 9.05
N ASP A 95 -2.47 11.85 9.87
CA ASP A 95 -3.63 12.57 10.41
C ASP A 95 -4.15 13.54 9.34
N VAL A 96 -5.39 13.33 8.91
CA VAL A 96 -6.04 14.06 7.83
C VAL A 96 -6.19 15.55 8.15
N ARG A 97 -6.30 15.91 9.43
CA ARG A 97 -6.49 17.30 9.88
C ARG A 97 -5.19 18.10 9.84
N THR A 98 -4.07 17.46 10.13
CA THR A 98 -2.76 18.12 10.28
C THR A 98 -1.79 17.84 9.15
N GLY A 99 -2.02 16.80 8.35
CA GLY A 99 -1.08 16.33 7.34
C GLY A 99 0.13 15.57 7.92
N ALA A 100 0.20 15.39 9.24
CA ALA A 100 1.35 14.77 9.89
C ALA A 100 1.39 13.26 9.63
N ARG A 101 2.52 12.76 9.12
CA ARG A 101 2.77 11.32 8.99
C ARG A 101 3.05 10.69 10.35
N THR A 102 2.47 9.52 10.56
CA THR A 102 2.63 8.70 11.76
C THR A 102 2.84 7.24 11.36
N ASN A 103 3.54 6.47 12.19
CA ASN A 103 3.78 5.04 11.93
C ASN A 103 4.39 4.75 10.55
N GLU A 104 5.33 5.57 10.08
CA GLU A 104 6.02 5.30 8.81
C GLU A 104 6.92 4.07 8.96
N ASN A 105 6.72 3.10 8.07
CA ASN A 105 7.49 1.87 8.01
C ASN A 105 8.01 1.69 6.58
N ILE A 106 9.27 1.27 6.47
CA ILE A 106 9.89 0.90 5.20
C ILE A 106 10.06 -0.62 5.18
N LYS A 107 9.57 -1.26 4.11
CA LYS A 107 9.75 -2.69 3.88
C LYS A 107 10.52 -2.91 2.58
N GLU A 108 11.78 -3.29 2.73
CA GLU A 108 12.61 -3.80 1.64
C GLU A 108 11.99 -5.05 1.03
N ILE A 109 11.97 -5.11 -0.31
CA ILE A 109 11.50 -6.26 -1.07
C ILE A 109 12.69 -7.15 -1.40
N ILE A 110 12.87 -8.20 -0.60
CA ILE A 110 13.83 -9.26 -0.87
C ILE A 110 13.17 -10.20 -1.89
N LYS A 111 13.72 -10.25 -3.10
CA LYS A 111 13.34 -11.19 -4.15
C LYS A 111 14.31 -12.34 -4.24
#